data_AF-A0A962BJQ4-F1
#
_entry.id   AF-A0A962BJQ4-F1
#
_cell.length_a   1.000
_cell.length_b   1.000
_cell.length_c   1.000
_cell.angle_alpha   90.00
_cell.angle_beta   90.00
_cell.angle_gamma   90.00
#
_symmetry.space_group_name_H-M   'P 1'
#
loop_
_entity.id
_entity.type
_entity.pdbx_description
1 polymer ?
#
loop_
_entity_poly.entity_id
_entity_poly.type
_entity_poly.pdbx_seq_one_letter_code
_entity_poly.pdbx_strand_id
1 'polypeptide(L)'
;MLFWRKKNKNARQEREEAEDKIIHNPNDPAIELPVEYDSDIDPEFEKHELNETENEVIDELEEIPYAKSSPTSVSKKEDLGGGWLSRLTGGLSKSSGKIGSGLGDLFSKKKADAQTLEELEDLLISSDLGPTTAANLVAALKDRKFDKENTALEVQEALAEEISTILKRNEKELNVTKSENGPRTILVCGVNGVGKTTTIGKLAYQFHYRQHKKVMMAAGDTFRAAAIEQLQIWADRTKCPLISSEIGADSAALAYNAYEKAVNDDVDVLMIDTAGRLHNKANLMAELEKISRVLKKKDEKVPHEVILVLDATTGQNAISQVETFSSIVKLSGLVVTKLDGSAKGGVVVALADKFGLPIYAVGVGEDIEDLQSFHPDEFARTLVGLSG
;
A
#
# COMPACT_ATOMS: atom_id res chain seq x y z
N MET A 1 20.40 -47.20 -49.88
CA MET A 1 19.97 -46.12 -48.94
C MET A 1 18.57 -45.54 -49.20
N LEU A 2 17.95 -45.69 -50.39
CA LEU A 2 16.56 -45.23 -50.61
C LEU A 2 15.47 -46.20 -50.08
N PHE A 3 15.73 -47.51 -49.99
CA PHE A 3 14.73 -48.49 -49.55
C PHE A 3 14.41 -48.43 -48.04
N TRP A 4 15.37 -48.02 -47.20
CA TRP A 4 15.19 -47.97 -45.74
C TRP A 4 14.38 -46.74 -45.29
N ARG A 5 14.54 -45.61 -45.99
CA ARG A 5 13.76 -44.38 -45.74
C ARG A 5 12.28 -44.51 -46.13
N LYS A 6 11.96 -45.31 -47.16
CA LYS A 6 10.56 -45.53 -47.60
C LYS A 6 9.81 -46.44 -46.64
N LYS A 7 10.48 -47.46 -46.07
CA LYS A 7 9.90 -48.40 -45.11
C LYS A 7 9.59 -47.75 -43.75
N ASN A 8 10.46 -46.83 -43.28
CA ASN A 8 10.22 -46.08 -42.04
C ASN A 8 9.14 -44.98 -42.17
N LYS A 9 8.87 -44.48 -43.39
CA LYS A 9 7.79 -43.51 -43.62
C LYS A 9 6.42 -44.18 -43.56
N ASN A 10 6.27 -45.36 -44.19
CA ASN A 10 5.02 -46.12 -44.17
C ASN A 10 4.68 -46.62 -42.76
N ALA A 11 5.67 -47.10 -41.99
CA ALA A 11 5.44 -47.57 -40.62
C ALA A 11 5.07 -46.44 -39.62
N ARG A 12 5.40 -45.19 -39.94
CA ARG A 12 5.04 -44.01 -39.14
C ARG A 12 3.62 -43.54 -39.47
N GLN A 13 3.25 -43.59 -40.75
CA GLN A 13 1.91 -43.27 -41.22
C GLN A 13 0.86 -44.30 -40.75
N GLU A 14 1.20 -45.60 -40.74
CA GLU A 14 0.34 -46.65 -40.17
C GLU A 14 0.18 -46.56 -38.64
N ARG A 15 1.16 -45.95 -37.93
CA ARG A 15 1.05 -45.68 -36.49
C ARG A 15 0.18 -44.45 -36.19
N GLU A 16 0.34 -43.38 -36.96
CA GLU A 16 -0.51 -42.18 -36.87
C GLU A 16 -1.98 -42.53 -37.19
N GLU A 17 -2.24 -43.35 -38.22
CA GLU A 17 -3.60 -43.84 -38.54
C GLU A 17 -4.19 -44.81 -37.50
N ALA A 18 -3.35 -45.50 -36.74
CA ALA A 18 -3.78 -46.37 -35.64
C ALA A 18 -4.05 -45.58 -34.34
N GLU A 19 -3.31 -44.49 -34.10
CA GLU A 19 -3.50 -43.59 -32.98
C GLU A 19 -4.76 -42.71 -33.15
N ASP A 20 -5.05 -42.23 -34.37
CA ASP A 20 -6.29 -41.50 -34.68
C ASP A 20 -7.56 -42.36 -34.54
N LYS A 21 -7.45 -43.67 -34.70
CA LYS A 21 -8.58 -44.61 -34.51
C LYS A 21 -8.92 -44.90 -33.04
N ILE A 22 -8.06 -44.50 -32.09
CA ILE A 22 -8.27 -44.79 -30.66
C ILE A 22 -9.03 -43.66 -29.94
N ILE A 23 -9.21 -42.49 -30.56
CA ILE A 23 -9.72 -41.28 -29.88
C ILE A 23 -11.23 -41.01 -30.09
N HIS A 24 -11.92 -41.70 -31.00
CA HIS A 24 -13.36 -41.48 -31.19
C HIS A 24 -14.22 -42.64 -30.69
N ASN A 25 -14.91 -42.40 -29.57
CA ASN A 25 -15.97 -43.26 -29.07
C ASN A 25 -17.22 -43.06 -29.96
N PRO A 26 -17.85 -44.11 -30.51
CA PRO A 26 -18.98 -43.99 -31.45
C PRO A 26 -20.26 -43.33 -30.88
N ASN A 27 -20.26 -42.94 -29.60
CA ASN A 27 -21.35 -42.21 -28.94
C ASN A 27 -21.04 -40.73 -28.66
N ASP A 28 -19.90 -40.20 -29.10
CA ASP A 28 -19.65 -38.76 -29.01
C ASP A 28 -20.52 -38.00 -30.03
N PRO A 29 -21.21 -36.91 -29.63
CA PRO A 29 -21.99 -36.11 -30.56
C PRO A 29 -21.06 -35.49 -31.61
N ALA A 30 -21.51 -35.52 -32.88
CA ALA A 30 -20.74 -34.97 -33.99
C ALA A 30 -20.39 -33.50 -33.74
N ILE A 31 -19.10 -33.18 -33.80
CA ILE A 31 -18.61 -31.80 -33.72
C ILE A 31 -19.05 -31.11 -35.01
N GLU A 32 -19.94 -30.11 -34.91
CA GLU A 32 -20.30 -29.25 -36.03
C GLU A 32 -19.07 -28.45 -36.47
N LEU A 33 -18.84 -28.43 -37.78
CA LEU A 33 -17.78 -27.63 -38.40
C LEU A 33 -18.03 -26.14 -38.15
N PRO A 34 -16.97 -25.31 -38.01
CA PRO A 34 -17.14 -23.87 -37.87
C PRO A 34 -17.88 -23.31 -39.09
N VAL A 35 -18.99 -22.63 -38.85
CA VAL A 35 -19.65 -21.80 -39.85
C VAL A 35 -18.70 -20.66 -40.21
N GLU A 36 -18.35 -20.53 -41.49
CA GLU A 36 -17.71 -19.33 -42.02
C GLU A 36 -18.66 -18.15 -41.79
N TYR A 37 -18.24 -17.20 -40.96
CA TYR A 37 -18.92 -15.92 -40.83
C TYR A 37 -18.57 -15.08 -42.07
N ASP A 38 -19.55 -14.89 -42.97
CA ASP A 38 -19.51 -13.82 -43.95
C ASP A 38 -19.48 -12.48 -43.20
N SER A 39 -18.37 -11.77 -43.31
CA SER A 39 -18.24 -10.41 -42.79
C SER A 39 -18.79 -9.44 -43.84
N ASP A 40 -20.12 -9.30 -43.90
CA ASP A 40 -20.73 -8.13 -44.52
C ASP A 40 -20.48 -6.93 -43.59
N ILE A 41 -19.49 -6.13 -43.95
CA ILE A 41 -19.16 -4.86 -43.31
C ILE A 41 -20.28 -3.87 -43.65
N ASP A 42 -20.86 -3.25 -42.62
CA ASP A 42 -21.83 -2.18 -42.74
C ASP A 42 -21.27 -1.02 -43.59
N PRO A 43 -21.94 -0.62 -44.70
CA PRO A 43 -21.46 0.46 -45.56
C PRO A 43 -21.48 1.85 -44.91
N GLU A 44 -21.94 2.00 -43.65
CA GLU A 44 -21.77 3.24 -42.87
C GLU A 44 -20.36 3.42 -42.27
N PHE A 45 -19.45 2.46 -42.41
CA PHE A 45 -18.05 2.58 -41.95
C PHE A 45 -17.09 3.33 -42.90
N GLU A 46 -17.59 3.94 -43.97
CA GLU A 46 -16.82 4.86 -44.82
C GLU A 46 -17.22 6.32 -44.57
N LYS A 47 -16.59 6.94 -43.57
CA LYS A 47 -16.09 8.33 -43.52
C LYS A 47 -15.91 8.77 -42.07
N HIS A 48 -14.81 8.34 -41.47
CA HIS A 48 -14.10 9.23 -40.57
C HIS A 48 -12.70 9.41 -41.16
N GLU A 49 -12.51 10.55 -41.81
CA GLU A 49 -11.18 11.07 -42.10
C GLU A 49 -10.36 11.03 -40.81
N LEU A 50 -9.20 10.37 -40.89
CA LEU A 50 -8.17 10.44 -39.86
C LEU A 50 -7.74 11.90 -39.76
N ASN A 51 -8.35 12.65 -38.83
CA ASN A 51 -7.85 13.95 -38.46
C ASN A 51 -6.47 13.76 -37.83
N GLU A 52 -5.51 14.52 -38.32
CA GLU A 52 -4.14 14.63 -37.80
C GLU A 52 -4.17 15.04 -36.31
N THR A 53 -4.12 14.07 -35.40
CA THR A 53 -3.87 14.33 -33.97
C THR A 53 -2.82 13.39 -33.38
N GLU A 54 -1.85 12.95 -34.19
CA GLU A 54 -0.68 12.18 -33.71
C GLU A 54 0.55 13.04 -33.34
N ASN A 55 0.44 14.37 -33.28
CA ASN A 55 1.54 15.24 -32.84
C ASN A 55 1.32 15.99 -31.52
N GLU A 56 0.22 15.75 -30.79
CA GLU A 56 0.01 16.39 -29.46
C GLU A 56 0.28 15.47 -28.26
N VAL A 57 0.63 14.20 -28.47
CA VAL A 57 0.87 13.23 -27.36
C VAL A 57 2.35 13.07 -26.99
N ILE A 58 3.26 13.75 -27.69
CA ILE A 58 4.72 13.62 -27.46
C ILE A 58 5.31 14.78 -26.63
N ASP A 59 4.59 15.88 -26.42
CA ASP A 59 5.10 17.03 -25.65
C ASP A 59 4.65 17.09 -24.17
N GLU A 60 3.87 16.12 -23.68
CA GLU A 60 3.49 16.03 -22.25
C GLU A 60 4.34 15.01 -21.45
N LEU A 61 5.40 14.47 -22.05
CA LEU A 61 6.35 13.54 -21.41
C LEU A 61 7.60 14.23 -20.81
N GLU A 62 7.67 15.56 -20.79
CA GLU A 62 8.74 16.28 -20.11
C GLU A 62 8.20 17.23 -19.02
N GLU A 63 8.91 17.23 -17.89
CA GLU A 63 8.72 18.05 -16.68
C GLU A 63 7.69 17.59 -15.63
N ILE A 64 7.93 16.41 -15.03
CA ILE A 64 7.83 16.33 -13.56
C ILE A 64 9.15 16.84 -12.96
N PRO A 65 9.13 17.78 -12.01
CA PRO A 65 10.36 18.32 -11.44
C PRO A 65 11.06 17.23 -10.62
N TYR A 66 12.07 16.60 -11.22
CA TYR A 66 13.11 15.90 -10.48
C TYR A 66 13.92 16.96 -9.73
N ALA A 67 13.61 17.16 -8.45
CA ALA A 67 14.54 17.84 -7.57
C ALA A 67 15.80 16.99 -7.46
N LYS A 68 16.89 17.42 -8.10
CA LYS A 68 18.24 17.00 -7.75
C LYS A 68 18.47 17.40 -6.30
N SER A 69 18.18 16.50 -5.35
CA SER A 69 18.71 16.67 -3.99
C SER A 69 20.21 16.46 -4.08
N SER A 70 20.95 17.57 -4.12
CA SER A 70 22.39 17.62 -3.84
C SER A 70 22.68 16.82 -2.56
N PRO A 71 23.81 16.10 -2.45
CA PRO A 71 24.15 15.40 -1.22
C PRO A 71 24.47 16.44 -0.16
N THR A 72 23.48 16.87 0.61
CA THR A 72 23.73 17.56 1.87
C THR A 72 24.33 16.53 2.80
N SER A 73 25.52 16.85 3.29
CA SER A 73 26.30 16.06 4.24
C SER A 73 25.41 15.44 5.31
N VAL A 74 25.55 14.13 5.49
CA VAL A 74 25.01 13.41 6.65
C VAL A 74 25.74 13.95 7.89
N SER A 75 25.24 15.05 8.46
CA SER A 75 25.62 15.43 9.80
C SER A 75 24.98 14.42 10.75
N LYS A 76 25.80 13.57 11.37
CA LYS A 76 25.41 12.79 12.55
C LYS A 76 24.83 13.76 13.59
N LYS A 77 23.51 13.82 13.71
CA LYS A 77 22.86 14.22 14.95
C LYS A 77 22.62 12.94 15.73
N GLU A 78 23.31 12.84 16.86
CA GLU A 78 23.09 11.79 17.84
C GLU A 78 21.64 11.80 18.30
N ASP A 79 21.07 10.59 18.33
CA ASP A 79 19.68 10.32 18.65
C ASP A 79 19.46 10.47 20.16
N LEU A 80 19.08 11.67 20.57
CA LEU A 80 18.63 11.96 21.94
C LEU A 80 17.13 12.24 21.92
N GLY A 81 16.30 11.22 21.67
CA GLY A 81 14.85 11.17 21.98
C GLY A 81 13.91 12.24 21.39
N GLY A 82 14.41 13.35 20.86
CA GLY A 82 13.65 14.49 20.33
C GLY A 82 13.57 14.50 18.81
N GLY A 83 14.29 13.61 18.11
CA GLY A 83 14.28 13.54 16.65
C GLY A 83 12.97 13.01 16.08
N TRP A 84 12.35 12.03 16.74
CA TRP A 84 11.07 11.46 16.33
C TRP A 84 9.91 12.40 16.64
N LEU A 85 9.74 12.80 17.91
CA LEU A 85 8.66 13.68 18.32
C LEU A 85 8.67 15.02 17.57
N SER A 86 9.85 15.56 17.27
CA SER A 86 9.98 16.77 16.44
C SER A 86 9.52 16.56 15.00
N ARG A 87 9.87 15.43 14.36
CA ARG A 87 9.39 15.10 13.00
C ARG A 87 7.89 14.83 13.00
N LEU A 88 7.38 14.10 13.98
CA LEU A 88 5.95 13.84 14.12
C LEU A 88 5.16 15.14 14.32
N THR A 89 5.63 16.02 15.21
CA THR A 89 5.02 17.34 15.45
C THR A 89 5.08 18.21 14.20
N GLY A 90 6.20 18.21 13.48
CA GLY A 90 6.33 18.89 12.19
C GLY A 90 5.33 18.35 11.15
N GLY A 91 5.26 17.02 11.01
CA GLY A 91 4.37 16.34 10.09
C GLY A 91 2.89 16.54 10.41
N LEU A 92 2.51 16.52 11.68
CA LEU A 92 1.11 16.74 12.08
C LEU A 92 0.75 18.21 12.31
N SER A 93 1.66 19.16 12.08
CA SER A 93 1.47 20.58 12.40
C SER A 93 0.14 21.17 11.89
N LYS A 94 -0.29 20.80 10.68
CA LYS A 94 -1.58 21.25 10.11
C LYS A 94 -2.78 20.62 10.81
N SER A 95 -2.72 19.32 11.09
CA SER A 95 -3.83 18.58 11.74
C SER A 95 -3.96 18.95 13.21
N SER A 96 -2.82 18.98 13.91
CA SER A 96 -2.72 19.41 15.31
C SER A 96 -3.09 20.88 15.51
N GLY A 97 -2.70 21.75 14.57
CA GLY A 97 -3.14 23.14 14.56
C GLY A 97 -4.66 23.24 14.48
N LYS A 98 -5.30 22.52 13.55
CA LYS A 98 -6.76 22.53 13.38
C LYS A 98 -7.51 22.06 14.63
N ILE A 99 -7.12 20.91 15.20
CA ILE A 99 -7.79 20.35 16.37
C ILE A 99 -7.46 21.17 17.63
N GLY A 100 -6.18 21.46 17.86
CA GLY A 100 -5.71 22.19 19.04
C GLY A 100 -6.24 23.62 19.11
N SER A 101 -6.24 24.37 18.00
CA SER A 101 -6.82 25.71 17.98
C SER A 101 -8.35 25.66 18.15
N GLY A 102 -9.02 24.71 17.49
CA GLY A 102 -10.46 24.52 17.63
C GLY A 102 -10.87 24.20 19.07
N LEU A 103 -10.12 23.35 19.76
CA LEU A 103 -10.33 23.07 21.18
C LEU A 103 -10.11 24.30 22.06
N GLY A 104 -9.05 25.08 21.80
CA GLY A 104 -8.80 26.34 22.49
C GLY A 104 -9.97 27.33 22.34
N ASP A 105 -10.49 27.48 21.12
CA ASP A 105 -11.59 28.40 20.83
C ASP A 105 -12.90 27.96 21.51
N LEU A 106 -13.23 26.67 21.44
CA LEU A 106 -14.44 26.10 22.04
C LEU A 106 -14.45 26.21 23.56
N PHE A 107 -13.31 25.94 24.22
CA PHE A 107 -13.22 25.81 25.68
C PHE A 107 -12.56 26.99 26.38
N SER A 108 -12.19 28.07 25.67
CA SER A 108 -11.54 29.26 26.27
C SER A 108 -12.38 29.95 27.36
N LYS A 109 -13.72 29.90 27.26
CA LYS A 109 -14.66 30.57 28.21
C LYS A 109 -15.97 29.80 28.42
N LYS A 110 -16.17 28.67 27.75
CA LYS A 110 -17.39 27.85 27.85
C LYS A 110 -17.14 26.65 28.76
N LYS A 111 -18.18 26.22 29.49
CA LYS A 111 -18.17 24.90 30.12
C LYS A 111 -18.35 23.84 29.04
N ALA A 112 -17.90 22.61 29.31
CA ALA A 112 -18.29 21.43 28.54
C ALA A 112 -19.79 21.11 28.76
N ASP A 113 -20.67 21.91 28.17
CA ASP A 113 -22.10 21.66 28.10
C ASP A 113 -22.47 20.89 26.82
N ALA A 114 -23.73 20.50 26.69
CA ALA A 114 -24.19 19.69 25.57
C ALA A 114 -23.94 20.35 24.20
N GLN A 115 -24.09 21.68 24.12
CA GLN A 115 -23.83 22.42 22.88
C GLN A 115 -22.34 22.43 22.54
N THR A 116 -21.46 22.63 23.53
CA THR A 116 -20.01 22.64 23.30
C THR A 116 -19.51 21.25 22.88
N LEU A 117 -20.13 20.18 23.39
CA LEU A 117 -19.81 18.81 22.97
C LEU A 117 -20.26 18.51 21.53
N GLU A 118 -21.40 19.05 21.09
CA GLU A 118 -21.85 18.96 19.69
C GLU A 118 -20.89 19.72 18.76
N GLU A 119 -20.48 20.94 19.13
CA GLU A 119 -19.47 21.71 18.39
C GLU A 119 -18.10 20.98 18.33
N LEU A 120 -17.75 20.25 19.39
CA LEU A 120 -16.56 19.39 19.41
C LEU A 120 -16.69 18.21 18.45
N GLU A 121 -17.85 17.55 18.40
CA GLU A 121 -18.10 16.45 17.47
C GLU A 121 -17.89 16.90 16.01
N ASP A 122 -18.47 18.04 15.64
CA ASP A 122 -18.30 18.65 14.32
C ASP A 122 -16.83 18.96 14.00
N LEU A 123 -16.07 19.48 14.97
CA LEU A 123 -14.65 19.74 14.82
C LEU A 123 -13.87 18.46 14.52
N LEU A 124 -14.14 17.37 15.25
CA LEU A 124 -13.48 16.07 15.06
C LEU A 124 -13.85 15.44 13.71
N ILE A 125 -15.13 15.51 13.30
CA ILE A 125 -15.58 15.06 11.99
C ILE A 125 -14.86 15.81 10.88
N SER A 126 -14.80 17.14 10.99
CA SER A 126 -14.13 17.97 9.99
C SER A 126 -12.61 17.69 9.91
N SER A 127 -12.03 17.12 10.96
CA SER A 127 -10.62 16.73 11.06
C SER A 127 -10.35 15.29 10.59
N ASP A 128 -11.33 14.71 9.87
CA ASP A 128 -11.26 13.38 9.24
C ASP A 128 -11.23 12.19 10.21
N LEU A 129 -11.64 12.37 11.48
CA LEU A 129 -11.87 11.24 12.41
C LEU A 129 -13.11 10.41 12.03
N GLY A 130 -14.01 10.99 11.22
CA GLY A 130 -15.25 10.37 10.79
C GLY A 130 -16.35 10.41 11.87
N PRO A 131 -17.64 10.30 11.47
CA PRO A 131 -18.77 10.49 12.38
C PRO A 131 -18.80 9.51 13.55
N THR A 132 -18.58 8.22 13.28
CA THR A 132 -18.64 7.18 14.31
C THR A 132 -17.55 7.37 15.38
N THR A 133 -16.31 7.58 14.96
CA THR A 133 -15.18 7.79 15.89
C THR A 133 -15.37 9.08 16.69
N ALA A 134 -15.80 10.17 16.05
CA ALA A 134 -16.05 11.45 16.70
C ALA A 134 -17.13 11.33 17.77
N ALA A 135 -18.28 10.73 17.45
CA ALA A 135 -19.37 10.50 18.38
C ALA A 135 -18.92 9.66 19.59
N ASN A 136 -18.13 8.60 19.35
CA ASN A 136 -17.58 7.76 20.42
C ASN A 136 -16.63 8.53 21.34
N LEU A 137 -15.75 9.35 20.78
CA LEU A 137 -14.81 10.18 21.55
C LEU A 137 -15.56 11.22 22.40
N VAL A 138 -16.53 11.92 21.83
CA VAL A 138 -17.34 12.91 22.55
C VAL A 138 -18.19 12.25 23.64
N ALA A 139 -18.76 11.07 23.38
CA ALA A 139 -19.49 10.30 24.38
C ALA A 139 -18.61 9.93 25.59
N ALA A 140 -17.35 9.54 25.36
CA ALA A 140 -16.40 9.25 26.44
C ALA A 140 -16.03 10.48 27.28
N LEU A 141 -16.05 11.68 26.69
CA LEU A 141 -15.80 12.93 27.38
C LEU A 141 -17.01 13.42 28.20
N LYS A 142 -18.23 13.05 27.81
CA LYS A 142 -19.48 13.51 28.45
C LYS A 142 -19.58 13.13 29.93
N ASP A 143 -19.03 11.99 30.31
CA ASP A 143 -19.07 11.49 31.69
C ASP A 143 -17.92 12.03 32.56
N ARG A 144 -16.95 12.75 31.97
CA ARG A 144 -15.83 13.36 32.69
C ARG A 144 -16.21 14.72 33.28
N LYS A 145 -15.68 15.02 34.46
CA LYS A 145 -15.80 16.34 35.09
C LYS A 145 -14.56 17.15 34.78
N PHE A 146 -14.75 18.32 34.17
CA PHE A 146 -13.67 19.26 33.84
C PHE A 146 -13.73 20.48 34.77
N ASP A 147 -12.57 20.91 35.25
CA ASP A 147 -12.45 22.13 36.05
C ASP A 147 -12.52 23.37 35.15
N LYS A 148 -13.21 24.40 35.65
CA LYS A 148 -13.57 25.58 34.85
C LYS A 148 -12.37 26.45 34.44
N GLU A 149 -11.23 26.33 35.13
CA GLU A 149 -10.06 27.18 34.89
C GLU A 149 -9.11 26.59 33.83
N ASN A 150 -9.08 25.26 33.66
CA ASN A 150 -8.19 24.54 32.73
C ASN A 150 -8.93 23.64 31.74
N THR A 151 -10.23 23.90 31.50
CA THR A 151 -11.11 23.04 30.71
C THR A 151 -10.52 22.64 29.36
N ALA A 152 -9.88 23.58 28.63
CA ALA A 152 -9.30 23.27 27.32
C ALA A 152 -8.16 22.24 27.38
N LEU A 153 -7.23 22.40 28.31
CA LEU A 153 -6.09 21.49 28.47
C LEU A 153 -6.56 20.12 28.96
N GLU A 154 -7.47 20.08 29.93
CA GLU A 154 -8.02 18.82 30.45
C GLU A 154 -8.82 18.06 29.39
N VAL A 155 -9.56 18.77 28.52
CA VAL A 155 -10.26 18.16 27.38
C VAL A 155 -9.25 17.62 26.36
N GLN A 156 -8.18 18.35 26.06
CA GLN A 156 -7.11 17.86 25.19
C GLN A 156 -6.47 16.58 25.75
N GLU A 157 -6.14 16.55 27.03
CA GLU A 157 -5.54 15.38 27.70
C GLU A 157 -6.50 14.20 27.67
N ALA A 158 -7.76 14.41 28.05
CA ALA A 158 -8.78 13.38 28.00
C ALA A 158 -8.99 12.84 26.58
N LEU A 159 -9.02 13.71 25.57
CA LEU A 159 -9.16 13.31 24.17
C LEU A 159 -7.92 12.51 23.70
N ALA A 160 -6.71 12.92 24.08
CA ALA A 160 -5.50 12.16 23.78
C ALA A 160 -5.50 10.76 24.40
N GLU A 161 -5.99 10.62 25.64
CA GLU A 161 -6.14 9.32 26.30
C GLU A 161 -7.13 8.41 25.57
N GLU A 162 -8.30 8.94 25.17
CA GLU A 162 -9.31 8.16 24.45
C GLU A 162 -8.82 7.76 23.05
N ILE A 163 -8.17 8.68 22.33
CA ILE A 163 -7.55 8.37 21.03
C ILE A 163 -6.45 7.33 21.18
N SER A 164 -5.56 7.46 22.17
CA SER A 164 -4.52 6.47 22.44
C SER A 164 -5.13 5.10 22.75
N THR A 165 -6.21 5.06 23.54
CA THR A 165 -6.94 3.83 23.85
C THR A 165 -7.44 3.13 22.59
N ILE A 166 -8.02 3.87 21.64
CA ILE A 166 -8.45 3.32 20.34
C ILE A 166 -7.26 2.76 19.57
N LEU A 167 -6.18 3.53 19.45
CA LEU A 167 -4.99 3.17 18.66
C LEU A 167 -4.26 1.95 19.25
N LYS A 168 -4.24 1.80 20.58
CA LYS A 168 -3.56 0.70 21.28
C LYS A 168 -4.26 -0.65 21.16
N ARG A 169 -5.55 -0.70 20.84
CA ARG A 169 -6.32 -1.97 20.72
C ARG A 169 -5.66 -2.97 19.78
N ASN A 170 -5.00 -2.46 18.73
CA ASN A 170 -4.36 -3.27 17.70
C ASN A 170 -2.90 -2.86 17.52
N GLU A 171 -2.25 -2.30 18.55
CA GLU A 171 -0.83 -1.95 18.47
C GLU A 171 0.00 -3.21 18.26
N LYS A 172 0.78 -3.21 17.18
CA LYS A 172 1.67 -4.30 16.84
C LYS A 172 2.81 -3.76 15.99
N GLU A 173 4.03 -4.10 16.36
CA GLU A 173 5.19 -3.81 15.54
C GLU A 173 5.26 -4.72 14.32
N LEU A 174 5.80 -4.19 13.22
CA LEU A 174 6.07 -4.97 12.02
C LEU A 174 7.19 -5.97 12.30
N ASN A 175 6.84 -7.26 12.36
CA ASN A 175 7.80 -8.32 12.60
C ASN A 175 8.64 -8.58 11.34
N VAL A 176 9.94 -8.33 11.44
CA VAL A 176 10.96 -8.56 10.39
C VAL A 176 11.91 -9.70 10.72
N THR A 177 11.57 -10.52 11.71
CA THR A 177 12.31 -11.74 12.02
C THR A 177 12.07 -12.75 10.92
N LYS A 178 13.16 -13.33 10.42
CA LYS A 178 13.12 -14.41 9.44
C LYS A 178 12.19 -15.54 9.88
N SER A 179 11.46 -16.10 8.92
CA SER A 179 10.54 -17.20 9.17
C SER A 179 11.29 -18.54 9.21
N GLU A 180 10.67 -19.57 9.80
CA GLU A 180 11.28 -20.91 9.90
C GLU A 180 11.59 -21.51 8.51
N ASN A 181 10.72 -21.26 7.53
CA ASN A 181 10.80 -21.86 6.20
C ASN A 181 11.31 -20.91 5.11
N GLY A 182 11.90 -19.77 5.47
CA GLY A 182 12.42 -18.81 4.49
C GLY A 182 12.36 -17.35 4.95
N PRO A 183 12.49 -16.40 4.01
CA PRO A 183 12.46 -14.98 4.34
C PRO A 183 11.08 -14.58 4.89
N ARG A 184 11.06 -13.59 5.77
CA ARG A 184 9.83 -12.86 6.12
C ARG A 184 9.37 -12.07 4.89
N THR A 185 8.43 -12.64 4.15
CA THR A 185 7.86 -11.98 2.95
C THR A 185 6.78 -10.97 3.31
N ILE A 186 6.99 -9.72 2.86
CA ILE A 186 6.10 -8.57 3.00
C ILE A 186 5.62 -8.17 1.61
N LEU A 187 4.31 -8.26 1.38
CA LEU A 187 3.65 -7.78 0.17
C LEU A 187 3.10 -6.38 0.42
N VAL A 188 3.51 -5.40 -0.37
CA VAL A 188 3.09 -4.00 -0.20
C VAL A 188 2.12 -3.63 -1.31
N CYS A 189 0.89 -3.25 -0.93
CA CYS A 189 -0.17 -2.91 -1.86
C CYS A 189 -0.77 -1.52 -1.57
N GLY A 190 -1.66 -1.07 -2.47
CA GLY A 190 -2.27 0.27 -2.39
C GLY A 190 -2.34 0.94 -3.75
N VAL A 191 -3.03 2.09 -3.81
CA VAL A 191 -3.30 2.77 -5.09
C VAL A 191 -2.07 3.55 -5.59
N ASN A 192 -2.10 4.05 -6.81
CA ASN A 192 -1.00 4.84 -7.36
C ASN A 192 -0.83 6.15 -6.60
N GLY A 193 0.41 6.61 -6.46
CA GLY A 193 0.71 7.91 -5.83
C GLY A 193 0.69 7.93 -4.30
N VAL A 194 0.28 6.86 -3.61
CA VAL A 194 0.27 6.79 -2.12
C VAL A 194 1.65 6.55 -1.50
N GLY A 195 2.68 6.36 -2.31
CA GLY A 195 4.06 6.16 -1.84
C GLY A 195 4.46 4.72 -1.53
N LYS A 196 3.90 3.71 -2.21
CA LYS A 196 4.27 2.28 -2.06
C LYS A 196 5.78 2.03 -2.23
N THR A 197 6.31 2.35 -3.40
CA THR A 197 7.72 2.15 -3.76
C THR A 197 8.65 2.92 -2.81
N THR A 198 8.29 4.15 -2.46
CA THR A 198 8.99 4.95 -1.44
C THR A 198 8.96 4.29 -0.06
N THR A 199 7.82 3.75 0.35
CA THR A 199 7.65 3.03 1.63
C THR A 199 8.53 1.79 1.65
N ILE A 200 8.56 1.01 0.57
CA ILE A 200 9.45 -0.17 0.45
C ILE A 200 10.90 0.24 0.61
N GLY A 201 11.35 1.29 -0.10
CA GLY A 201 12.72 1.78 0.00
C GLY A 201 13.10 2.27 1.39
N LYS A 202 12.22 3.02 2.07
CA LYS A 202 12.46 3.51 3.44
C LYS A 202 12.48 2.36 4.46
N LEU A 203 11.57 1.39 4.36
CA LEU A 203 11.58 0.18 5.21
C LEU A 203 12.82 -0.68 4.95
N ALA A 204 13.19 -0.89 3.68
CA ALA A 204 14.41 -1.62 3.32
C ALA A 204 15.65 -0.97 3.92
N TYR A 205 15.75 0.37 3.88
CA TYR A 205 16.81 1.11 4.55
C TYR A 205 16.84 0.85 6.06
N GLN A 206 15.69 0.95 6.74
CA GLN A 206 15.61 0.72 8.18
C GLN A 206 15.99 -0.71 8.56
N PHE A 207 15.44 -1.71 7.86
CA PHE A 207 15.72 -3.10 8.15
C PHE A 207 17.18 -3.45 7.87
N HIS A 208 17.73 -2.95 6.77
CA HIS A 208 19.11 -3.24 6.40
C HIS A 208 20.14 -2.52 7.28
N TYR A 209 20.05 -1.19 7.39
CA TYR A 209 21.08 -0.40 8.06
C TYR A 209 20.89 -0.28 9.57
N ARG A 210 19.64 -0.23 10.06
CA ARG A 210 19.36 -0.05 11.49
C ARG A 210 19.15 -1.38 12.22
N GLN A 211 18.60 -2.38 11.53
CA GLN A 211 18.31 -3.68 12.13
C GLN A 211 19.20 -4.82 11.62
N HIS A 212 20.17 -4.50 10.75
CA HIS A 212 21.17 -5.43 10.20
C HIS A 212 20.57 -6.69 9.54
N LYS A 213 19.39 -6.55 8.92
CA LYS A 213 18.74 -7.62 8.16
C LYS A 213 19.26 -7.69 6.73
N LYS A 214 19.36 -8.91 6.18
CA LYS A 214 19.49 -9.14 4.75
C LYS A 214 18.12 -8.91 4.11
N VAL A 215 18.00 -7.85 3.32
CA VAL A 215 16.74 -7.47 2.67
C VAL A 215 16.88 -7.68 1.17
N MET A 216 15.87 -8.25 0.54
CA MET A 216 15.71 -8.33 -0.91
C MET A 216 14.42 -7.65 -1.32
N MET A 217 14.44 -6.93 -2.44
CA MET A 217 13.26 -6.30 -3.04
C MET A 217 12.86 -7.01 -4.33
N ALA A 218 11.57 -6.96 -4.67
CA ALA A 218 11.02 -7.48 -5.91
C ALA A 218 10.08 -6.46 -6.56
N ALA A 219 10.34 -6.13 -7.83
CA ALA A 219 9.58 -5.15 -8.61
C ALA A 219 8.31 -5.77 -9.22
N GLY A 220 7.28 -5.98 -8.40
CA GLY A 220 6.01 -6.56 -8.86
C GLY A 220 5.04 -5.56 -9.54
N ASP A 221 5.34 -4.26 -9.61
CA ASP A 221 4.69 -3.33 -10.55
C ASP A 221 5.32 -3.47 -11.94
N THR A 222 5.05 -4.59 -12.61
CA THR A 222 5.72 -4.96 -13.86
C THR A 222 5.28 -4.14 -15.08
N PHE A 223 4.13 -3.46 -15.00
CA PHE A 223 3.58 -2.68 -16.11
C PHE A 223 4.16 -1.27 -16.23
N ARG A 224 4.83 -0.78 -15.20
CA ARG A 224 5.35 0.60 -15.16
C ARG A 224 6.87 0.57 -15.10
N ALA A 225 7.51 0.82 -16.25
CA ALA A 225 8.96 0.95 -16.36
C ALA A 225 9.55 1.89 -15.30
N ALA A 226 8.93 3.07 -15.14
CA ALA A 226 9.32 4.05 -14.13
C ALA A 226 9.20 3.54 -12.68
N ALA A 227 8.27 2.62 -12.37
CA ALA A 227 8.17 2.04 -11.04
C ALA A 227 9.32 1.05 -10.77
N ILE A 228 9.69 0.25 -11.77
CA ILE A 228 10.86 -0.64 -11.70
C ILE A 228 12.15 0.18 -11.52
N GLU A 229 12.34 1.23 -12.32
CA GLU A 229 13.49 2.13 -12.21
C GLU A 229 13.53 2.84 -10.86
N GLN A 230 12.39 3.33 -10.36
CA GLN A 230 12.32 3.96 -9.06
C GLN A 230 12.71 2.99 -7.94
N LEU A 231 12.26 1.74 -7.99
CA LEU A 231 12.64 0.72 -7.02
C LEU A 231 14.12 0.33 -7.15
N GLN A 232 14.68 0.33 -8.36
CA GLN A 232 16.11 0.12 -8.60
C GLN A 232 16.96 1.22 -7.94
N ILE A 233 16.56 2.49 -8.05
CA ILE A 233 17.25 3.59 -7.36
C ILE A 233 17.25 3.36 -5.84
N TRP A 234 16.13 2.90 -5.28
CA TRP A 234 16.06 2.53 -3.86
C TRP A 234 16.93 1.32 -3.51
N ALA A 235 16.98 0.31 -4.36
CA ALA A 235 17.85 -0.86 -4.21
C ALA A 235 19.33 -0.47 -4.19
N ASP A 236 19.76 0.39 -5.11
CA ASP A 236 21.14 0.88 -5.19
C ASP A 236 21.48 1.74 -3.97
N ARG A 237 20.57 2.65 -3.60
CA ARG A 237 20.73 3.51 -2.41
C ARG A 237 20.82 2.68 -1.12
N THR A 238 20.03 1.62 -1.03
CA THR A 238 19.98 0.76 0.15
C THR A 238 20.99 -0.38 0.13
N LYS A 239 21.66 -0.60 -1.00
CA LYS A 239 22.55 -1.75 -1.27
C LYS A 239 21.86 -3.11 -1.07
N CYS A 240 20.56 -3.15 -1.30
CA CYS A 240 19.75 -4.36 -1.18
C CYS A 240 19.51 -4.95 -2.59
N PRO A 241 19.61 -6.28 -2.79
CA PRO A 241 19.33 -6.89 -4.09
C PRO A 241 17.90 -6.62 -4.56
N LEU A 242 17.73 -6.36 -5.86
CA LEU A 242 16.44 -6.22 -6.53
C LEU A 242 16.23 -7.35 -7.54
N ILE A 243 15.04 -7.95 -7.51
CA ILE A 243 14.54 -8.86 -8.53
C ILE A 243 13.54 -8.11 -9.40
N SER A 244 13.79 -8.09 -10.70
CA SER A 244 12.91 -7.50 -11.71
C SER A 244 12.75 -8.45 -12.90
N SER A 245 11.81 -8.15 -13.79
CA SER A 245 11.62 -8.84 -15.05
C SER A 245 11.30 -7.82 -16.14
N GLU A 246 11.12 -8.29 -17.38
CA GLU A 246 10.72 -7.45 -18.50
C GLU A 246 9.38 -6.74 -18.23
N ILE A 247 9.19 -5.58 -18.86
CA ILE A 247 7.96 -4.79 -18.72
C ILE A 247 6.77 -5.63 -19.20
N GLY A 248 5.70 -5.66 -18.39
CA GLY A 248 4.50 -6.45 -18.68
C GLY A 248 4.62 -7.92 -18.32
N ALA A 249 5.71 -8.36 -17.70
CA ALA A 249 5.85 -9.72 -17.19
C ALA A 249 4.82 -10.05 -16.10
N ASP A 250 4.54 -11.34 -15.90
CA ASP A 250 3.62 -11.80 -14.86
C ASP A 250 4.18 -11.53 -13.45
N SER A 251 3.55 -10.60 -12.73
CA SER A 251 3.96 -10.20 -11.37
C SER A 251 3.92 -11.35 -10.36
N ALA A 252 2.98 -12.29 -10.51
CA ALA A 252 2.90 -13.48 -9.66
C ALA A 252 4.06 -14.45 -9.89
N ALA A 253 4.50 -14.62 -11.15
CA ALA A 253 5.68 -15.41 -11.47
C ALA A 253 6.96 -14.74 -10.96
N LEU A 254 7.07 -13.40 -11.09
CA LEU A 254 8.18 -12.63 -10.52
C LEU A 254 8.24 -12.80 -8.99
N ALA A 255 7.11 -12.68 -8.29
CA ALA A 255 7.04 -12.86 -6.83
C ALA A 255 7.47 -14.27 -6.39
N TYR A 256 7.06 -15.31 -7.14
CA TYR A 256 7.47 -16.68 -6.89
C TYR A 256 8.99 -16.87 -7.03
N ASN A 257 9.55 -16.38 -8.15
CA ASN A 257 10.99 -16.48 -8.42
C ASN A 257 11.82 -15.69 -7.40
N ALA A 258 11.33 -14.51 -7.01
CA ALA A 258 11.97 -13.70 -5.96
C ALA A 258 11.98 -14.43 -4.62
N TYR A 259 10.90 -15.13 -4.26
CA TYR A 259 10.86 -15.96 -3.06
C TYR A 259 11.88 -17.11 -3.10
N GLU A 260 11.93 -17.86 -4.20
CA GLU A 260 12.90 -18.96 -4.35
C GLU A 260 14.34 -18.46 -4.24
N LYS A 261 14.65 -17.34 -4.90
CA LYS A 261 15.97 -16.73 -4.82
C LYS A 261 16.28 -16.23 -3.41
N ALA A 262 15.33 -15.60 -2.73
CA ALA A 262 15.50 -15.13 -1.36
C ALA A 262 15.74 -16.29 -0.36
N VAL A 263 15.11 -17.45 -0.58
CA VAL A 263 15.41 -18.68 0.17
C VAL A 263 16.83 -19.15 -0.10
N ASN A 264 17.24 -19.26 -1.37
CA ASN A 264 18.57 -19.71 -1.76
C ASN A 264 19.70 -18.79 -1.27
N ASP A 265 19.45 -17.48 -1.26
CA ASP A 265 20.40 -16.46 -0.82
C ASP A 265 20.37 -16.23 0.71
N ASP A 266 19.58 -17.02 1.45
CA ASP A 266 19.46 -16.95 2.91
C ASP A 266 19.02 -15.55 3.42
N VAL A 267 18.14 -14.88 2.68
CA VAL A 267 17.62 -13.54 2.98
C VAL A 267 16.71 -13.56 4.22
N ASP A 268 16.73 -12.50 5.02
CA ASP A 268 15.89 -12.36 6.21
C ASP A 268 14.49 -11.83 5.85
N VAL A 269 14.42 -10.81 4.99
CA VAL A 269 13.18 -10.12 4.59
C VAL A 269 13.10 -9.98 3.07
N LEU A 270 11.97 -10.40 2.49
CA LEU A 270 11.65 -10.17 1.09
C LEU A 270 10.50 -9.16 0.99
N MET A 271 10.73 -8.02 0.33
CA MET A 271 9.73 -6.99 0.10
C MET A 271 9.28 -7.00 -1.35
N ILE A 272 7.98 -7.10 -1.59
CA ILE A 272 7.40 -7.19 -2.94
C ILE A 272 6.54 -5.96 -3.19
N ASP A 273 6.92 -5.14 -4.18
CA ASP A 273 6.09 -4.04 -4.69
C ASP A 273 4.96 -4.60 -5.56
N THR A 274 3.85 -3.86 -5.68
CA THR A 274 2.73 -4.25 -6.55
C THR A 274 2.23 -3.08 -7.37
N ALA A 275 1.52 -3.37 -8.46
CA ALA A 275 0.75 -2.35 -9.18
C ALA A 275 -0.27 -1.65 -8.26
N GLY A 276 -0.75 -0.46 -8.67
CA GLY A 276 -1.73 0.33 -7.91
C GLY A 276 -2.81 1.02 -8.74
N ARG A 277 -3.07 0.57 -9.98
CA ARG A 277 -4.04 1.21 -10.89
C ARG A 277 -5.49 0.96 -10.45
N LEU A 278 -6.02 1.80 -9.55
CA LEU A 278 -7.38 1.66 -9.03
C LEU A 278 -8.48 1.87 -10.09
N HIS A 279 -8.25 2.62 -11.17
CA HIS A 279 -9.25 2.78 -12.24
C HIS A 279 -9.64 1.45 -12.90
N ASN A 280 -8.79 0.43 -12.78
CA ASN A 280 -9.08 -0.94 -13.17
C ASN A 280 -9.12 -1.86 -11.95
N LYS A 281 -10.05 -1.58 -11.02
CA LYS A 281 -10.16 -2.28 -9.73
C LYS A 281 -10.16 -3.80 -9.89
N ALA A 282 -10.91 -4.34 -10.84
CA ALA A 282 -11.01 -5.78 -11.04
C ALA A 282 -9.67 -6.42 -11.36
N ASN A 283 -8.91 -5.85 -12.30
CA ASN A 283 -7.62 -6.40 -12.71
C ASN A 283 -6.57 -6.26 -11.60
N LEU A 284 -6.50 -5.11 -10.94
CA LEU A 284 -5.58 -4.89 -9.81
C LEU A 284 -5.82 -5.90 -8.68
N MET A 285 -7.09 -6.12 -8.35
CA MET A 285 -7.48 -7.03 -7.26
C MET A 285 -7.21 -8.49 -7.63
N ALA A 286 -7.52 -8.89 -8.87
CA ALA A 286 -7.23 -10.25 -9.36
C ALA A 286 -5.71 -10.52 -9.40
N GLU A 287 -4.91 -9.52 -9.75
CA GLU A 287 -3.45 -9.63 -9.74
C GLU A 287 -2.91 -9.80 -8.31
N LEU A 288 -3.37 -8.98 -7.36
CA LEU A 288 -2.96 -9.07 -5.96
C LEU A 288 -3.35 -10.42 -5.34
N GLU A 289 -4.56 -10.91 -5.62
CA GLU A 289 -5.01 -12.24 -5.19
C GLU A 289 -4.15 -13.34 -5.82
N LYS A 290 -3.82 -13.22 -7.11
CA LYS A 290 -2.95 -14.17 -7.82
C LYS A 290 -1.56 -14.23 -7.19
N ILE A 291 -0.93 -13.09 -6.87
CA ILE A 291 0.37 -13.03 -6.19
C ILE A 291 0.29 -13.76 -4.85
N SER A 292 -0.70 -13.43 -4.01
CA SER A 292 -0.90 -14.08 -2.71
C SER A 292 -1.08 -15.60 -2.83
N ARG A 293 -1.92 -16.05 -3.78
CA ARG A 293 -2.18 -17.47 -4.02
C ARG A 293 -0.94 -18.22 -4.51
N VAL A 294 -0.13 -17.61 -5.38
CA VAL A 294 1.10 -18.23 -5.89
C VAL A 294 2.14 -18.36 -4.79
N LEU A 295 2.31 -17.33 -3.95
CA LEU A 295 3.21 -17.37 -2.81
C LEU A 295 2.80 -18.46 -1.79
N LYS A 296 1.49 -18.62 -1.54
CA LYS A 296 0.95 -19.68 -0.66
C LYS A 296 1.28 -21.11 -1.10
N LYS A 297 1.59 -21.33 -2.39
CA LYS A 297 2.03 -22.65 -2.88
C LYS A 297 3.41 -23.05 -2.33
N LYS A 298 4.21 -22.09 -1.90
CA LYS A 298 5.52 -22.34 -1.26
C LYS A 298 5.38 -22.69 0.20
N ASP A 299 4.60 -21.88 0.91
CA ASP A 299 4.24 -22.06 2.32
C ASP A 299 2.92 -21.31 2.53
N GLU A 300 1.94 -21.96 3.17
CA GLU A 300 0.61 -21.40 3.40
C GLU A 300 0.63 -20.07 4.19
N LYS A 301 1.70 -19.80 4.95
CA LYS A 301 1.91 -18.56 5.71
C LYS A 301 2.47 -17.41 4.87
N VAL A 302 2.82 -17.62 3.59
CA VAL A 302 3.42 -16.59 2.72
C VAL A 302 2.36 -15.97 1.80
N PRO A 303 2.26 -14.63 1.68
CA PRO A 303 3.06 -13.62 2.40
C PRO A 303 2.70 -13.54 3.88
N HIS A 304 3.72 -13.31 4.72
CA HIS A 304 3.54 -13.19 6.18
C HIS A 304 2.86 -11.88 6.56
N GLU A 305 3.12 -10.83 5.78
CA GLU A 305 2.55 -9.51 5.94
C GLU A 305 2.02 -9.01 4.60
N VAL A 306 0.80 -8.47 4.62
CA VAL A 306 0.20 -7.74 3.49
C VAL A 306 -0.10 -6.33 3.99
N ILE A 307 0.76 -5.39 3.60
CA ILE A 307 0.71 -4.01 4.08
C ILE A 307 0.02 -3.15 3.04
N LEU A 308 -1.04 -2.47 3.45
CA LEU A 308 -1.71 -1.47 2.62
C LEU A 308 -1.15 -0.08 2.92
N VAL A 309 -0.59 0.56 1.89
CA VAL A 309 -0.12 1.95 1.97
C VAL A 309 -1.24 2.91 1.58
N LEU A 310 -1.50 3.89 2.44
CA LEU A 310 -2.57 4.88 2.31
C LEU A 310 -2.00 6.29 2.35
N ASP A 311 -2.67 7.21 1.65
CA ASP A 311 -2.31 8.63 1.62
C ASP A 311 -3.22 9.42 2.58
N ALA A 312 -2.63 10.06 3.59
CA ALA A 312 -3.35 10.84 4.59
C ALA A 312 -4.10 12.05 4.02
N THR A 313 -3.75 12.55 2.84
CA THR A 313 -4.44 13.68 2.20
C THR A 313 -5.82 13.30 1.65
N THR A 314 -6.05 12.00 1.45
CA THR A 314 -7.28 11.48 0.86
C THR A 314 -8.45 11.43 1.83
N GLY A 315 -8.22 11.60 3.15
CA GLY A 315 -9.25 11.61 4.18
C GLY A 315 -10.11 10.34 4.16
N GLN A 316 -11.43 10.48 4.20
CA GLN A 316 -12.37 9.35 4.16
C GLN A 316 -12.21 8.39 2.96
N ASN A 317 -11.58 8.81 1.85
CA ASN A 317 -11.27 7.90 0.73
C ASN A 317 -10.26 6.80 1.12
N ALA A 318 -9.47 7.00 2.18
CA ALA A 318 -8.62 5.95 2.72
C ALA A 318 -9.46 4.80 3.32
N ILE A 319 -10.58 5.11 3.97
CA ILE A 319 -11.48 4.11 4.57
C ILE A 319 -12.06 3.19 3.50
N SER A 320 -12.57 3.76 2.40
CA SER A 320 -13.13 2.96 1.29
C SER A 320 -12.07 2.13 0.58
N GLN A 321 -10.81 2.58 0.56
CA GLN A 321 -9.69 1.77 0.08
C GLN A 321 -9.44 0.56 0.99
N VAL A 322 -9.40 0.73 2.32
CA VAL A 322 -9.20 -0.41 3.23
C VAL A 322 -10.31 -1.44 3.06
N GLU A 323 -11.57 -1.01 2.95
CA GLU A 323 -12.70 -1.93 2.67
C GLU A 323 -12.49 -2.72 1.37
N THR A 324 -12.13 -2.01 0.30
CA THR A 324 -11.93 -2.62 -1.02
C THR A 324 -10.81 -3.66 -0.96
N PHE A 325 -9.64 -3.32 -0.42
CA PHE A 325 -8.51 -4.25 -0.34
C PHE A 325 -8.76 -5.41 0.64
N SER A 326 -9.40 -5.15 1.77
CA SER A 326 -9.71 -6.18 2.78
C SER A 326 -10.68 -7.25 2.28
N SER A 327 -11.54 -6.91 1.29
CA SER A 327 -12.45 -7.88 0.68
C SER A 327 -11.76 -8.91 -0.23
N ILE A 328 -10.52 -8.63 -0.66
CA ILE A 328 -9.78 -9.45 -1.62
C ILE A 328 -8.60 -10.16 -0.96
N VAL A 329 -7.86 -9.45 -0.10
CA VAL A 329 -6.70 -9.99 0.59
C VAL A 329 -6.79 -9.74 2.09
N LYS A 330 -6.29 -10.69 2.86
CA LYS A 330 -6.15 -10.53 4.30
C LYS A 330 -5.02 -9.55 4.59
N LEU A 331 -5.37 -8.28 4.80
CA LEU A 331 -4.43 -7.26 5.24
C LEU A 331 -3.89 -7.61 6.64
N SER A 332 -2.61 -7.34 6.85
CA SER A 332 -1.98 -7.53 8.15
C SER A 332 -1.72 -6.23 8.90
N GLY A 333 -1.63 -5.11 8.18
CA GLY A 333 -1.48 -3.79 8.76
C GLY A 333 -1.45 -2.67 7.71
N LEU A 334 -1.40 -1.44 8.20
CA LEU A 334 -1.45 -0.23 7.38
C LEU A 334 -0.16 0.58 7.52
N VAL A 335 0.19 1.30 6.46
CA VAL A 335 1.15 2.41 6.52
C VAL A 335 0.47 3.66 5.98
N VAL A 336 0.52 4.75 6.72
CA VAL A 336 -0.14 6.01 6.34
C VAL A 336 0.92 7.07 6.03
N THR A 337 0.98 7.53 4.79
CA THR A 337 1.99 8.48 4.30
C THR A 337 1.43 9.89 4.13
N LYS A 338 2.32 10.85 3.87
CA LYS A 338 2.00 12.26 3.56
C LYS A 338 1.24 12.99 4.66
N LEU A 339 1.53 12.69 5.92
CA LEU A 339 0.91 13.38 7.04
C LEU A 339 1.34 14.86 7.11
N ASP A 340 2.57 15.18 6.72
CA ASP A 340 3.15 16.52 6.57
C ASP A 340 2.38 17.43 5.60
N GLY A 341 1.80 16.83 4.57
CA GLY A 341 0.93 17.52 3.62
C GLY A 341 -0.46 17.85 4.18
N SER A 342 -0.89 17.21 5.27
CA SER A 342 -2.32 16.99 5.55
C SER A 342 -2.81 17.66 6.85
N ALA A 343 -3.98 18.31 6.76
CA ALA A 343 -4.78 18.71 7.92
C ALA A 343 -5.77 17.61 8.37
N LYS A 344 -5.62 16.40 7.82
CA LYS A 344 -6.56 15.27 7.94
C LYS A 344 -5.98 14.08 8.71
N GLY A 345 -5.07 14.35 9.64
CA GLY A 345 -4.41 13.31 10.45
C GLY A 345 -5.37 12.45 11.29
N GLY A 346 -6.59 12.93 11.53
CA GLY A 346 -7.64 12.16 12.20
C GLY A 346 -8.04 10.86 11.48
N VAL A 347 -7.76 10.75 10.17
CA VAL A 347 -8.04 9.53 9.41
C VAL A 347 -7.31 8.31 9.97
N VAL A 348 -6.13 8.48 10.57
CA VAL A 348 -5.38 7.37 11.19
C VAL A 348 -6.17 6.76 12.34
N VAL A 349 -6.82 7.60 13.16
CA VAL A 349 -7.67 7.16 14.27
C VAL A 349 -8.92 6.44 13.75
N ALA A 350 -9.55 7.01 12.71
CA ALA A 350 -10.73 6.42 12.08
C ALA A 350 -10.45 5.02 11.50
N LEU A 351 -9.30 4.86 10.85
CA LEU A 351 -8.85 3.59 10.28
C LEU A 351 -8.62 2.53 11.37
N ALA A 352 -7.95 2.93 12.46
CA ALA A 352 -7.68 2.03 13.58
C ALA A 352 -8.96 1.58 14.30
N ASP A 353 -9.90 2.49 14.55
CA ASP A 353 -11.16 2.18 15.23
C ASP A 353 -12.04 1.24 14.39
N LYS A 354 -12.13 1.50 13.07
CA LYS A 354 -13.05 0.78 12.19
C LYS A 354 -12.58 -0.62 11.80
N PHE A 355 -11.30 -0.79 11.46
CA PHE A 355 -10.82 -2.03 10.81
C PHE A 355 -10.07 -2.97 11.75
N GLY A 356 -9.64 -2.50 12.92
CA GLY A 356 -8.85 -3.32 13.83
C GLY A 356 -7.50 -3.76 13.27
N LEU A 357 -6.94 -3.01 12.31
CA LEU A 357 -5.64 -3.29 11.72
C LEU A 357 -4.55 -2.47 12.44
N PRO A 358 -3.37 -3.05 12.72
CA PRO A 358 -2.25 -2.28 13.24
C PRO A 358 -1.80 -1.23 12.22
N ILE A 359 -1.49 -0.03 12.70
CA ILE A 359 -0.69 0.93 11.94
C ILE A 359 0.77 0.60 12.21
N TYR A 360 1.50 0.12 11.20
CA TYR A 360 2.90 -0.25 11.37
C TYR A 360 3.82 0.96 11.33
N ALA A 361 3.54 1.90 10.44
CA ALA A 361 4.37 3.09 10.27
C ALA A 361 3.56 4.27 9.73
N VAL A 362 4.09 5.47 9.97
CA VAL A 362 3.58 6.73 9.44
C VAL A 362 4.68 7.48 8.69
N GLY A 363 4.33 8.05 7.55
CA GLY A 363 5.20 8.88 6.72
C GLY A 363 4.92 10.37 6.96
N VAL A 364 5.90 11.08 7.48
CA VAL A 364 5.81 12.50 7.88
C VAL A 364 6.74 13.41 7.07
N GLY A 365 7.12 12.97 5.87
CA GLY A 365 8.01 13.71 4.96
C GLY A 365 8.65 12.82 3.90
N GLU A 366 9.53 13.43 3.10
CA GLU A 366 10.16 12.82 1.93
C GLU A 366 11.52 12.18 2.23
N ASP A 367 12.21 12.59 3.29
CA ASP A 367 13.53 12.06 3.62
C ASP A 367 13.47 10.58 3.97
N ILE A 368 14.60 9.89 3.81
CA ILE A 368 14.70 8.45 4.06
C ILE A 368 14.33 8.07 5.50
N GLU A 369 14.52 9.01 6.42
CA GLU A 369 14.21 8.89 7.84
C GLU A 369 12.80 9.37 8.18
N ASP A 370 11.97 9.78 7.23
CA ASP A 370 10.64 10.34 7.53
C ASP A 370 9.53 9.27 7.52
N LEU A 371 9.87 8.00 7.31
CA LEU A 371 8.98 6.89 7.63
C LEU A 371 9.35 6.36 9.00
N GLN A 372 8.40 6.25 9.90
CA GLN A 372 8.68 5.98 11.30
C GLN A 372 7.68 4.98 11.87
N SER A 373 8.13 4.17 12.81
CA SER A 373 7.26 3.25 13.56
C SER A 373 6.13 4.01 14.23
N PHE A 374 4.95 3.41 14.27
CA PHE A 374 3.79 4.06 14.86
C PHE A 374 3.83 3.97 16.40
N HIS A 375 3.73 5.12 17.06
CA HIS A 375 3.65 5.22 18.52
C HIS A 375 2.30 5.84 18.92
N PRO A 376 1.32 5.03 19.41
CA PRO A 376 -0.05 5.49 19.67
C PRO A 376 -0.16 6.70 20.61
N ASP A 377 0.56 6.69 21.73
CA ASP A 377 0.50 7.77 22.73
C ASP A 377 1.01 9.09 22.17
N GLU A 378 2.17 9.03 21.51
CA GLU A 378 2.80 10.22 20.94
C GLU A 378 1.95 10.78 19.80
N PHE A 379 1.43 9.91 18.92
CA PHE A 379 0.52 10.31 17.86
C PHE A 379 -0.74 10.98 18.41
N ALA A 380 -1.38 10.39 19.42
CA ALA A 380 -2.59 10.93 20.02
C ALA A 380 -2.35 12.32 20.63
N ARG A 381 -1.27 12.47 21.42
CA ARG A 381 -0.89 13.75 22.03
C ARG A 381 -0.55 14.80 20.99
N THR A 382 0.20 14.44 19.95
CA THR A 382 0.52 15.37 18.86
C THR A 382 -0.72 15.79 18.10
N LEU A 383 -1.64 14.86 17.78
CA LEU A 383 -2.85 15.15 17.02
C LEU A 383 -3.74 16.20 17.71
N VAL A 384 -3.82 16.20 19.04
CA VAL A 384 -4.65 17.17 19.80
C VAL A 384 -3.90 18.46 20.18
N GLY A 385 -2.62 18.58 19.82
CA GLY A 385 -1.81 19.77 20.08
C GLY A 385 -1.10 19.81 21.44
N LEU A 386 -0.89 18.66 22.10
CA LEU A 386 -0.20 18.55 23.40
C LEU A 386 1.33 18.34 23.27
N SER A 387 1.89 18.46 22.08
CA SER A 387 3.34 18.29 21.87
C SER A 387 4.08 19.60 22.15
N GLY A 388 4.49 19.76 23.41
CA GLY A 388 5.34 20.84 23.93
C GLY A 388 6.14 20.34 25.12
#